data_AF-A0A8C5TVD6-F1
#
_entry.id   AF-A0A8C5TVD6-F1
#
_cell.length_a   1.000
_cell.length_b   1.000
_cell.length_c   1.000
_cell.angle_alpha   90.00
_cell.angle_beta   90.00
_cell.angle_gamma   90.00
#
_symmetry.space_group_name_H-M   'P 1'
#
loop_
_entity.id
_entity.type
_entity.pdbx_description
1 polymer ?
#
loop_
_entity_poly.entity_id
_entity_poly.type
_entity_poly.pdbx_seq_one_letter_code
_entity_poly.pdbx_strand_id
1 'polypeptide(L)' 'MVQIVISSSGAGAPAQWVLLELQGEVEPRQSGDLAGSLLGDLHYTPLGTQVPGRD' A
#
# COMPACT_ATOMS: atom_id res chain seq x y z
N MET A 1 -0.23 11.26 9.63
CA MET A 1 -0.89 9.92 9.68
C MET A 1 -1.59 9.74 8.36
N VAL A 2 -1.28 8.67 7.62
CA VAL A 2 -1.78 8.51 6.26
C VAL A 2 -2.54 7.19 6.11
N GLN A 3 -3.72 7.26 5.49
CA GLN A 3 -4.54 6.12 5.13
C GLN A 3 -4.49 5.91 3.62
N ILE A 4 -4.05 4.73 3.20
CA ILE A 4 -4.01 4.33 1.79
C ILE A 4 -5.14 3.34 1.56
N VAL A 5 -5.98 3.64 0.58
CA VAL A 5 -7.10 2.80 0.17
C VAL A 5 -6.77 2.16 -1.18
N ILE A 6 -6.65 0.84 -1.20
CA ILE A 6 -6.32 0.07 -2.40
C ILE A 6 -7.54 -0.69 -2.85
N SER A 7 -8.03 -0.40 -4.05
CA SER A 7 -9.14 -1.12 -4.68
C SER A 7 -8.65 -2.01 -5.81
N SER A 8 -9.02 -3.29 -5.78
CA SER A 8 -8.93 -4.17 -6.95
C SER A 8 -10.33 -4.41 -7.49
N SER A 9 -10.56 -4.14 -8.78
CA SER A 9 -11.79 -4.52 -9.47
C SER A 9 -11.51 -5.61 -10.49
N GLY A 10 -12.08 -6.80 -10.25
CA GLY A 10 -12.22 -7.83 -11.27
C GLY A 10 -13.55 -7.62 -12.03
N ALA A 11 -13.59 -7.94 -13.32
CA ALA A 11 -14.82 -7.83 -14.10
C ALA A 11 -15.96 -8.64 -13.45
N GLY A 12 -16.97 -7.95 -12.92
CA GLY A 12 -18.18 -8.55 -12.33
C GLY A 12 -18.12 -8.88 -10.83
N ALA A 13 -17.04 -8.53 -10.11
CA ALA A 13 -16.94 -8.73 -8.66
C ALA A 13 -16.95 -7.39 -7.90
N PRO A 14 -17.50 -7.33 -6.67
CA PRO A 14 -17.37 -6.16 -5.83
C PRO A 14 -15.89 -5.86 -5.57
N ALA A 15 -15.51 -4.57 -5.63
CA ALA A 15 -14.14 -4.16 -5.44
C ALA A 15 -13.63 -4.65 -4.08
N GLN A 16 -12.48 -5.31 -4.07
CA GLN A 16 -11.80 -5.67 -2.83
C GLN A 16 -10.99 -4.46 -2.37
N TRP A 17 -11.18 -4.09 -1.11
CA TRP A 17 -10.55 -2.92 -0.51
C TRP A 17 -9.57 -3.36 0.58
N VAL A 18 -8.36 -2.81 0.54
CA VAL A 18 -7.41 -2.88 1.64
C VAL A 18 -7.17 -1.47 2.17
N LEU A 19 -7.28 -1.30 3.48
CA LEU A 19 -6.88 -0.08 4.19
C LEU A 19 -5.50 -0.31 4.80
N LEU A 20 -4.53 0.51 4.43
CA LEU A 20 -3.21 0.57 5.02
C LEU A 20 -3.05 1.86 5.82
N GLU A 21 -2.63 1.76 7.08
CA GLU A 21 -2.30 2.91 7.91
C GLU A 21 -0.78 3.02 8.06
N LEU A 22 -0.23 4.19 7.69
CA LEU A 22 1.18 4.50 7.83
C LEU A 22 1.36 5.60 8.89
N GLN A 23 2.27 5.35 9.83
CA GLN A 23 2.71 6.38 10.76
C GLN A 23 3.66 7.36 10.05
N GLY A 24 3.43 8.66 10.26
CA GLY A 24 4.18 9.73 9.59
C GLY A 24 3.39 10.42 8.47
N GLU A 25 4.11 11.13 7.62
CA GLU A 25 3.59 11.87 6.46
C GLU A 25 4.12 11.25 5.16
N VAL A 26 3.37 11.37 4.08
CA VAL A 26 3.80 10.94 2.75
C VAL A 26 4.20 12.16 1.94
N GLU A 27 5.41 12.12 1.39
CA GLU A 27 5.97 13.18 0.55
C GLU A 27 6.24 12.65 -0.86
N PRO A 28 6.00 13.45 -1.92
CA PRO A 28 6.33 13.06 -3.27
C PRO A 28 7.86 12.96 -3.46
N ARG A 29 8.30 11.93 -4.18
CA ARG A 29 9.74 11.67 -4.42
C ARG A 29 10.39 12.76 -5.29
N GLN A 30 9.61 13.41 -6.13
CA GLN A 30 10.03 14.52 -6.99
C GLN A 30 9.20 15.75 -6.63
N SER A 31 9.71 16.93 -6.96
CA SER A 31 8.98 18.18 -6.78
C SER A 31 7.62 18.13 -7.49
N GLY A 32 6.52 18.36 -6.77
CA GLY A 32 5.17 18.36 -7.31
C GLY A 32 4.13 17.93 -6.30
N ASP A 33 2.90 17.72 -6.77
CA ASP A 33 1.79 17.24 -5.95
C ASP A 33 1.84 15.72 -5.75
N LEU A 34 1.21 15.25 -4.68
CA LEU A 34 1.09 13.82 -4.39
C LEU A 34 0.11 13.11 -5.34
N ALA A 35 -0.89 13.83 -5.86
CA ALA A 35 -1.92 13.27 -6.73
C ALA A 35 -1.30 12.76 -8.04
N GLY A 36 -1.46 11.47 -8.32
CA GLY A 36 -0.88 10.83 -9.52
C GLY A 36 0.63 10.58 -9.43
N SER A 37 1.29 10.90 -8.31
CA SER A 37 2.72 10.62 -8.12
C SER A 37 2.98 9.15 -7.80
N LEU A 38 4.02 8.57 -8.40
CA LEU A 38 4.53 7.26 -8.03
C LEU A 38 5.34 7.37 -6.74
N LEU A 39 4.82 6.79 -5.66
CA LEU A 39 5.47 6.76 -4.35
C LEU A 39 6.41 5.56 -4.19
N GLY A 40 6.04 4.43 -4.79
CA GLY A 40 6.78 3.17 -4.76
C GLY A 40 5.86 1.97 -5.02
N ASP A 41 6.39 0.77 -4.82
CA ASP A 41 5.66 -0.49 -4.97
C ASP A 41 5.13 -1.00 -3.63
N LEU A 42 3.91 -1.55 -3.62
CA LEU A 42 3.41 -2.33 -2.49
C LEU A 42 3.55 -3.82 -2.81
N HIS A 43 4.52 -4.48 -2.16
CA HIS A 43 4.64 -5.92 -2.23
C HIS A 43 3.77 -6.59 -1.14
N TYR A 44 2.71 -7.26 -1.56
CA TYR A 44 1.84 -8.03 -0.70
C TYR A 44 2.07 -9.54 -0.89
N THR A 45 2.46 -10.23 0.18
CA THR A 45 2.56 -11.69 0.20
C THR A 45 1.42 -12.26 1.06
N PRO A 46 0.50 -13.06 0.49
CA PRO A 46 -0.66 -13.62 1.22
C PRO A 46 -0.27 -14.54 2.38
N LEU A 47 0.90 -15.16 2.30
CA LEU A 47 1.54 -15.82 3.44
C LEU A 47 2.46 -14.82 4.12
N GLY A 48 2.05 -14.33 5.29
CA GLY A 48 2.90 -13.54 6.15
C GLY A 48 4.26 -14.21 6.27
N THR A 49 5.33 -13.47 6.01
CA THR A 49 6.69 -13.98 6.12
C THR A 49 6.88 -14.55 7.52
N GLN A 50 7.00 -15.88 7.62
CA GLN A 50 7.56 -16.51 8.81
C GLN A 50 8.96 -15.94 8.97
N VAL A 51 9.21 -15.17 10.03
CA VAL A 51 10.57 -14.77 10.40
C VAL A 51 11.25 -16.04 10.89
N PRO A 52 12.27 -16.59 10.20
CA PRO A 52 13.02 -17.72 10.73
C PRO A 52 13.78 -17.26 11.98
N GLY A 53 13.81 -18.14 12.99
CA GLY A 53 14.62 -18.12 14.21
C GLY A 53 15.41 -16.85 14.53
N ARG A 54 15.05 -16.21 15.65
CA ARG A 54 16.06 -15.57 16.50
C ARG A 54 16.59 -16.65 17.45
N ASP A 55 17.67 -17.31 17.05
CA ASP A 55 18.67 -17.86 17.96
C ASP A 55 19.59 -16.75 18.49
#